data_AF-A0A7C0URS2-F1
#
_entry.id   AF-A0A7C0URS2-F1
#
_cell.length_a   1.000
_cell.length_b   1.000
_cell.length_c   1.000
_cell.angle_alpha   90.00
_cell.angle_beta   90.00
_cell.angle_gamma   90.00
#
_symmetry.space_group_name_H-M   'P 1'
#
loop_
_entity.id
_entity.type
_entity.pdbx_description
1 polymer ?
#
loop_
_entity_poly.entity_id
_entity_poly.type
_entity_poly.pdbx_seq_one_letter_code
_entity_poly.pdbx_strand_id
1 'polypeptide(L)'
;MMKKLMAIAMIGTFILSSLSGCINENTMKISPVKAAHIENPKSAFASYYSCEGLSLNLNADGYDLPLDFGRVENFKEIGNFFNLNEEQKSLLSKNGFVVIDYGRVNDIVEAYKTLKNEGMPIFVTSDTLLHLYHIQFNELLKSIEERELFDAILNISISMAEKAESDYNSFSDALLKEAARR
;
A
#
# COMPACT_ATOMS: atom_id res chain seq x y z
N MET A 1 -10.72 23.71 -68.60
CA MET A 1 -9.59 23.37 -67.71
C MET A 1 -9.78 23.91 -66.29
N MET A 2 -10.17 25.18 -66.09
CA MET A 2 -10.40 25.80 -64.77
C MET A 2 -11.45 25.10 -63.88
N LYS A 3 -12.54 24.55 -64.44
CA LYS A 3 -13.56 23.83 -63.63
C LYS A 3 -13.05 22.52 -63.03
N LYS A 4 -12.16 21.80 -63.72
CA LYS A 4 -11.52 20.58 -63.18
C LYS A 4 -10.49 20.93 -62.09
N LEU A 5 -9.78 22.04 -62.25
CA LEU A 5 -8.82 22.52 -61.25
C LEU A 5 -9.52 22.98 -59.95
N MET A 6 -10.65 23.68 -60.07
CA MET A 6 -11.50 24.08 -58.94
C MET A 6 -12.12 22.87 -58.21
N ALA A 7 -12.55 21.83 -58.95
CA ALA A 7 -13.09 20.61 -58.34
C ALA A 7 -12.03 19.83 -57.55
N ILE A 8 -10.79 19.73 -58.06
CA ILE A 8 -9.69 19.06 -57.37
C ILE A 8 -9.27 19.86 -56.12
N ALA A 9 -9.29 21.20 -56.19
CA ALA A 9 -9.01 22.05 -55.03
C ALA A 9 -10.07 21.94 -53.92
N MET A 10 -11.36 21.82 -54.27
CA MET A 10 -12.45 21.60 -53.30
C MET A 10 -12.39 20.21 -52.64
N ILE A 11 -12.03 19.17 -53.40
CA ILE A 11 -11.89 17.80 -52.85
C ILE A 11 -10.68 17.74 -51.91
N GLY A 12 -9.58 18.42 -52.25
CA GLY A 12 -8.39 18.50 -51.38
C GLY A 12 -8.62 19.23 -50.06
N THR A 13 -9.49 20.26 -50.05
CA THR A 13 -9.82 20.99 -48.81
C THR A 13 -10.78 20.21 -47.91
N PHE A 14 -11.66 19.38 -48.48
CA PHE A 14 -12.59 18.55 -47.71
C PHE A 14 -11.89 17.37 -46.99
N ILE A 15 -10.81 16.85 -47.57
CA ILE A 15 -10.02 15.74 -46.98
C ILE A 15 -9.11 16.23 -45.83
N LEU A 16 -8.67 17.49 -45.85
CA LEU A 16 -7.87 18.05 -44.74
C LEU A 16 -8.70 18.32 -43.48
N SER A 17 -9.99 18.63 -43.61
CA SER A 17 -10.87 18.90 -42.45
C SER A 17 -11.39 17.64 -41.74
N SER A 18 -11.21 16.45 -42.32
CA SER A 18 -11.68 15.18 -41.73
C SER A 18 -10.62 14.44 -40.90
N LEU A 19 -9.42 15.02 -40.74
CA LEU A 19 -8.33 14.45 -39.92
C LEU A 19 -8.23 15.05 -38.52
N SER A 20 -9.14 15.94 -38.12
CA SER A 20 -9.33 16.29 -36.72
C SER A 20 -10.08 15.15 -36.02
N GLY A 21 -9.43 13.99 -35.92
CA GLY A 21 -9.81 12.97 -34.96
C GLY A 21 -9.76 13.61 -33.58
N CYS A 22 -10.87 13.55 -32.86
CA CYS A 22 -10.92 13.91 -31.45
C CYS A 22 -9.86 13.10 -30.71
N ILE A 23 -8.77 13.74 -30.29
CA ILE A 23 -7.92 13.18 -29.25
C ILE A 23 -8.80 13.17 -28.00
N ASN A 24 -9.27 11.99 -27.63
CA ASN A 24 -10.00 11.79 -26.40
C ASN A 24 -8.96 11.94 -25.27
N GLU A 25 -8.75 13.16 -24.79
CA GLU A 25 -7.88 13.39 -23.64
C GLU A 25 -8.53 12.73 -22.42
N ASN A 26 -8.05 11.54 -22.06
CA ASN A 26 -8.42 10.88 -20.81
C ASN A 26 -7.74 11.62 -19.65
N THR A 27 -8.32 12.77 -19.26
CA THR A 27 -7.89 13.50 -18.07
C THR A 27 -8.50 12.85 -16.83
N MET A 28 -7.67 12.25 -15.97
CA MET A 28 -8.08 11.82 -14.63
C MET A 28 -8.04 13.02 -13.69
N LYS A 29 -9.17 13.35 -13.06
CA LYS A 29 -9.26 14.44 -12.08
C LYS A 29 -9.55 13.87 -10.70
N ILE A 30 -8.58 13.99 -9.81
CA ILE A 30 -8.72 13.76 -8.38
C ILE A 30 -9.07 15.11 -7.75
N SER A 31 -10.22 15.20 -7.11
CA SER A 31 -10.66 16.43 -6.46
C SER A 31 -9.85 16.68 -5.18
N PRO A 32 -9.54 17.94 -4.84
CA PRO A 32 -8.91 18.26 -3.57
C PRO A 32 -9.84 17.84 -2.42
N VAL A 33 -9.25 17.27 -1.38
CA VAL A 33 -9.97 16.88 -0.16
C VAL A 33 -9.29 17.56 1.01
N LYS A 34 -10.04 18.34 1.78
CA LYS A 34 -9.58 18.89 3.06
C LYS A 34 -10.49 18.38 4.15
N ALA A 35 -9.89 17.76 5.17
CA ALA A 35 -10.66 17.27 6.30
C ALA A 35 -11.30 18.43 7.07
N ALA A 36 -12.52 18.20 7.56
CA ALA A 36 -13.19 19.14 8.46
C ALA A 36 -12.54 19.11 9.85
N HIS A 37 -12.75 20.16 10.63
CA HIS A 37 -12.34 20.21 12.02
C HIS A 37 -13.07 19.10 12.82
N ILE A 38 -12.33 18.34 13.62
CA ILE A 38 -12.87 17.26 14.45
C ILE A 38 -12.54 17.56 15.91
N GLU A 39 -13.57 17.72 16.74
CA GLU A 39 -13.42 18.03 18.18
C GLU A 39 -12.91 16.84 19.00
N ASN A 40 -13.09 15.61 18.51
CA ASN A 40 -12.66 14.41 19.22
C ASN A 40 -11.12 14.28 19.18
N PRO A 41 -10.43 14.29 20.34
CA PRO A 41 -8.97 14.25 20.38
C PRO A 41 -8.38 12.97 19.77
N LYS A 42 -9.11 11.84 19.76
CA LYS A 42 -8.65 10.60 19.10
C LYS A 42 -8.55 10.72 17.58
N SER A 43 -9.30 11.62 16.97
CA SER A 43 -9.32 11.84 15.51
C SER A 43 -8.87 13.23 15.11
N ALA A 44 -8.35 14.04 16.06
CA ALA A 44 -7.86 15.39 15.80
C ALA A 44 -6.78 15.42 14.70
N PHE A 45 -5.94 14.38 14.60
CA PHE A 45 -4.94 14.29 13.52
C PHE A 45 -5.54 14.24 12.12
N ALA A 46 -6.73 13.64 11.96
CA ALA A 46 -7.40 13.58 10.67
C ALA A 46 -7.81 14.97 10.17
N SER A 47 -8.08 15.94 11.05
CA SER A 47 -8.43 17.31 10.63
C SER A 47 -7.30 18.08 9.93
N TYR A 48 -6.05 17.61 10.06
CA TYR A 48 -4.90 18.18 9.36
C TYR A 48 -4.69 17.57 7.96
N TYR A 49 -5.44 16.53 7.60
CA TYR A 49 -5.31 15.91 6.28
C TYR A 49 -5.80 16.87 5.19
N SER A 50 -4.92 17.17 4.25
CA SER A 50 -5.24 17.87 3.01
C SER A 50 -4.58 17.16 1.83
N CYS A 51 -5.39 16.85 0.83
CA CYS A 51 -4.94 16.37 -0.47
C CYS A 51 -5.18 17.49 -1.49
N GLU A 52 -4.13 17.93 -2.15
CA GLU A 52 -4.26 18.82 -3.30
C GLU A 52 -4.87 18.03 -4.47
N GLY A 53 -5.77 18.68 -5.21
CA GLY A 53 -6.39 18.05 -6.37
C GLY A 53 -5.34 17.77 -7.44
N LEU A 54 -5.45 16.61 -8.08
CA LEU A 54 -4.51 16.17 -9.10
C LEU A 54 -5.24 16.00 -10.42
N SER A 55 -4.76 16.67 -11.47
CA SER A 55 -5.25 16.48 -12.84
C SER A 55 -4.12 15.84 -13.65
N LEU A 56 -4.31 14.60 -14.07
CA LEU A 56 -3.34 13.86 -14.88
C LEU A 56 -3.92 13.61 -16.27
N ASN A 57 -3.11 13.84 -17.29
CA ASN A 57 -3.40 13.35 -18.64
C ASN A 57 -2.89 11.92 -18.73
N LEU A 58 -3.80 10.96 -18.79
CA LEU A 58 -3.44 9.56 -18.94
C LEU A 58 -2.97 9.33 -20.37
N ASN A 59 -1.67 9.06 -20.54
CA ASN A 59 -1.07 8.74 -21.84
C ASN A 59 -0.86 7.22 -22.03
N ALA A 60 -1.66 6.42 -21.33
CA ALA A 60 -1.65 4.97 -21.47
C ALA A 60 -2.82 4.55 -22.33
N ASP A 61 -2.58 3.67 -23.30
CA ASP A 61 -3.64 3.03 -24.06
C ASP A 61 -4.52 2.23 -23.09
N GLY A 62 -5.79 2.61 -23.01
CA GLY A 62 -6.78 1.84 -22.27
C GLY A 62 -6.98 0.46 -22.89
N TYR A 63 -7.47 -0.48 -22.10
CA TYR A 63 -7.92 -1.78 -22.58
C TYR A 63 -9.35 -2.05 -22.11
N ASP A 64 -10.11 -2.74 -22.95
CA ASP A 64 -11.46 -3.16 -22.63
C ASP A 64 -11.45 -4.52 -21.92
N LEU A 65 -12.48 -4.75 -21.11
CA LEU A 65 -12.78 -6.07 -20.55
C LEU A 65 -13.90 -6.73 -21.38
N PRO A 66 -13.85 -8.07 -21.58
CA PRO A 66 -12.85 -9.00 -21.06
C PRO A 66 -11.49 -8.89 -21.76
N LEU A 67 -10.41 -9.08 -21.00
CA LEU A 67 -9.04 -8.96 -21.48
C LEU A 67 -8.75 -10.01 -22.55
N ASP A 68 -8.26 -9.54 -23.70
CA ASP A 68 -7.74 -10.39 -24.78
C ASP A 68 -6.26 -10.70 -24.53
N PHE A 69 -5.98 -11.93 -24.10
CA PHE A 69 -4.61 -12.38 -23.85
C PHE A 69 -3.71 -12.35 -25.09
N GLY A 70 -4.26 -12.35 -26.30
CA GLY A 70 -3.49 -12.22 -27.53
C GLY A 70 -2.89 -10.81 -27.73
N ARG A 71 -3.43 -9.81 -27.03
CA ARG A 71 -2.92 -8.42 -27.02
C ARG A 71 -1.96 -8.15 -25.87
N VAL A 72 -1.77 -9.10 -24.96
CA VAL A 72 -0.91 -8.96 -23.77
C VAL A 72 0.43 -9.64 -24.05
N GLU A 73 1.47 -8.85 -24.33
CA GLU A 73 2.76 -9.33 -24.78
C GLU A 73 3.42 -10.33 -23.81
N ASN A 74 3.35 -10.06 -22.50
CA ASN A 74 4.01 -10.83 -21.45
C ASN A 74 3.11 -11.87 -20.75
N PHE A 75 1.90 -12.13 -21.28
CA PHE A 75 0.94 -13.02 -20.60
C PHE A 75 1.48 -14.45 -20.43
N LYS A 76 2.21 -14.96 -21.43
CA LYS A 76 2.77 -16.32 -21.38
C LYS A 76 3.80 -16.47 -20.26
N GLU A 77 4.67 -15.48 -20.07
CA GLU A 77 5.71 -15.49 -19.03
C GLU A 77 5.09 -15.41 -17.64
N ILE A 78 4.19 -14.43 -17.43
CA ILE A 78 3.48 -14.24 -16.16
C ILE A 78 2.60 -15.45 -15.82
N GLY A 79 1.82 -15.93 -16.79
CA GLY A 79 0.90 -17.05 -16.61
C GLY A 79 1.63 -18.34 -16.24
N ASN A 80 2.82 -18.57 -16.82
CA ASN A 80 3.67 -19.72 -16.48
C ASN A 80 4.35 -19.53 -15.12
N PHE A 81 4.87 -18.34 -14.83
CA PHE A 81 5.54 -18.07 -13.55
C PHE A 81 4.62 -18.34 -12.36
N PHE A 82 3.37 -17.86 -12.43
CA PHE A 82 2.38 -18.04 -11.39
C PHE A 82 1.56 -19.34 -11.52
N ASN A 83 1.82 -20.16 -12.53
CA ASN A 83 1.08 -21.39 -12.83
C ASN A 83 -0.45 -21.19 -12.79
N LEU A 84 -0.95 -20.15 -13.47
CA LEU A 84 -2.37 -19.79 -13.42
C LEU A 84 -3.24 -20.92 -13.96
N ASN A 85 -4.22 -21.36 -13.17
CA ASN A 85 -5.23 -22.33 -13.60
C ASN A 85 -6.32 -21.68 -14.47
N GLU A 86 -7.18 -22.48 -15.10
CA GLU A 86 -8.21 -21.97 -16.02
C GLU A 86 -9.25 -21.06 -15.34
N GLU A 87 -9.56 -21.29 -14.07
CA GLU A 87 -10.45 -20.42 -13.29
C GLU A 87 -9.81 -19.04 -13.06
N GLN A 88 -8.53 -19.01 -12.66
CA GLN A 88 -7.76 -17.79 -12.45
C GLN A 88 -7.60 -16.99 -13.75
N LYS A 89 -7.36 -17.68 -14.89
CA LYS A 89 -7.34 -17.03 -16.21
C LYS A 89 -8.70 -16.44 -16.56
N SER A 90 -9.79 -17.16 -16.30
CA SER A 90 -11.16 -16.67 -16.54
C SER A 90 -11.45 -15.40 -15.70
N LEU A 91 -11.09 -15.41 -14.41
CA LEU A 91 -11.22 -14.24 -13.53
C LEU A 91 -10.36 -13.06 -14.00
N LEU A 92 -9.11 -13.33 -14.40
CA LEU A 92 -8.21 -12.31 -14.93
C LEU A 92 -8.78 -11.69 -16.22
N SER A 93 -9.29 -12.50 -17.14
CA SER A 93 -9.92 -12.00 -18.37
C SER A 93 -11.14 -11.15 -18.05
N LYS A 94 -12.02 -11.62 -17.16
CA LYS A 94 -13.25 -10.90 -16.81
C LYS A 94 -13.02 -9.59 -16.06
N ASN A 95 -12.07 -9.58 -15.11
CA ASN A 95 -11.91 -8.49 -14.14
C ASN A 95 -10.69 -7.60 -14.41
N GLY A 96 -9.77 -8.02 -15.27
CA GLY A 96 -8.47 -7.36 -15.46
C GLY A 96 -7.45 -7.62 -14.34
N PHE A 97 -7.84 -8.33 -13.28
CA PHE A 97 -6.96 -8.78 -12.21
C PHE A 97 -7.42 -10.11 -11.62
N VAL A 98 -6.50 -10.82 -10.98
CA VAL A 98 -6.77 -12.03 -10.18
C VAL A 98 -5.90 -12.00 -8.93
N VAL A 99 -6.45 -12.45 -7.81
CA VAL A 99 -5.70 -12.65 -6.57
C VAL A 99 -5.38 -14.12 -6.45
N ILE A 100 -4.11 -14.43 -6.25
CA ILE A 100 -3.61 -15.79 -6.09
C ILE A 100 -2.91 -15.91 -4.74
N ASP A 101 -3.00 -17.09 -4.14
CA ASP A 101 -2.20 -17.40 -2.96
C ASP A 101 -0.74 -17.62 -3.39
N TYR A 102 0.15 -16.75 -2.92
CA TYR A 102 1.59 -16.85 -3.17
C TYR A 102 2.28 -17.85 -2.21
N GLY A 103 1.53 -18.37 -1.23
CA GLY A 103 2.04 -19.24 -0.18
C GLY A 103 2.56 -18.46 1.03
N ARG A 104 3.19 -19.20 1.95
CA ARG A 104 3.67 -18.63 3.22
C ARG A 104 5.05 -18.02 3.02
N VAL A 105 5.13 -16.69 3.00
CA VAL A 105 6.39 -15.95 3.03
C VAL A 105 6.50 -15.21 4.36
N ASN A 106 7.56 -15.48 5.12
CA ASN A 106 7.78 -14.84 6.42
C ASN A 106 8.49 -13.50 6.31
N ASP A 107 9.19 -13.24 5.21
CA ASP A 107 9.89 -11.99 4.94
C ASP A 107 9.39 -11.37 3.63
N ILE A 108 8.72 -10.23 3.73
CA ILE A 108 8.24 -9.47 2.57
C ILE A 108 9.40 -9.11 1.63
N VAL A 109 10.61 -8.90 2.15
CA VAL A 109 11.80 -8.59 1.33
C VAL A 109 12.17 -9.77 0.44
N GLU A 110 11.98 -11.01 0.90
CA GLU A 110 12.22 -12.23 0.11
C GLU A 110 11.25 -12.32 -1.08
N ALA A 111 9.95 -12.10 -0.84
CA ALA A 111 8.95 -12.09 -1.92
C ALA A 111 9.32 -11.09 -3.03
N TYR A 112 9.70 -9.87 -2.65
CA TYR A 112 10.10 -8.83 -3.59
C TYR A 112 11.39 -9.15 -4.33
N LYS A 113 12.37 -9.78 -3.65
CA LYS A 113 13.61 -10.24 -4.30
C LYS A 113 13.32 -11.32 -5.33
N THR A 114 12.47 -12.30 -5.01
CA THR A 114 12.09 -13.36 -5.95
C THR A 114 11.42 -12.78 -7.19
N LEU A 115 10.41 -11.93 -7.02
CA LEU A 115 9.75 -11.25 -8.14
C LEU A 115 10.74 -10.45 -8.99
N LYS A 116 11.65 -9.71 -8.35
CA LYS A 116 12.68 -8.94 -9.05
C LYS A 116 13.64 -9.82 -9.86
N ASN A 117 14.12 -10.91 -9.27
CA ASN A 117 15.07 -11.83 -9.91
C ASN A 117 14.47 -12.53 -11.13
N GLU A 118 13.16 -12.76 -11.09
CA GLU A 118 12.38 -13.39 -12.15
C GLU A 118 11.87 -12.39 -13.20
N GLY A 119 12.27 -11.11 -13.08
CA GLY A 119 11.87 -10.06 -14.02
C GLY A 119 10.39 -9.67 -13.91
N MET A 120 9.71 -10.06 -12.84
CA MET A 120 8.30 -9.73 -12.64
C MET A 120 8.14 -8.27 -12.19
N PRO A 121 7.27 -7.47 -12.85
CA PRO A 121 6.98 -6.12 -12.42
C PRO A 121 6.40 -6.10 -11.00
N ILE A 122 6.89 -5.19 -10.18
CA ILE A 122 6.48 -5.06 -8.78
C ILE A 122 5.72 -3.75 -8.61
N PHE A 123 4.50 -3.84 -8.09
CA PHE A 123 3.71 -2.68 -7.70
C PHE A 123 3.72 -2.55 -6.17
N VAL A 124 4.31 -1.47 -5.67
CA VAL A 124 4.41 -1.19 -4.22
C VAL A 124 3.21 -0.34 -3.79
N THR A 125 2.48 -0.79 -2.78
CA THR A 125 1.37 -0.03 -2.16
C THR A 125 1.76 0.52 -0.78
N SER A 126 0.93 1.41 -0.25
CA SER A 126 1.06 1.92 1.13
C SER A 126 1.09 0.82 2.18
N ASP A 127 0.41 -0.30 1.93
CA ASP A 127 0.30 -1.41 2.88
C ASP A 127 1.65 -2.09 3.12
N THR A 128 2.50 -2.15 2.09
CA THR A 128 3.87 -2.65 2.22
C THR A 128 4.68 -1.75 3.16
N LEU A 129 4.57 -0.43 2.99
CA LEU A 129 5.25 0.53 3.87
C LEU A 129 4.72 0.46 5.30
N LEU A 130 3.40 0.34 5.47
CA LEU A 130 2.76 0.21 6.78
C LEU A 130 3.23 -1.06 7.50
N HIS A 131 3.31 -2.19 6.79
CA HIS A 131 3.83 -3.44 7.35
C HIS A 131 5.29 -3.32 7.80
N LEU A 132 6.16 -2.73 6.96
CA LEU A 132 7.56 -2.49 7.31
C LEU A 132 7.71 -1.55 8.52
N TYR A 133 6.86 -0.53 8.60
CA TYR A 133 6.82 0.37 9.75
C TYR A 133 6.50 -0.38 11.05
N HIS A 134 5.51 -1.30 11.03
CA HIS A 134 5.19 -2.11 12.21
C HIS A 134 6.36 -3.00 12.66
N ILE A 135 7.08 -3.63 11.72
CA ILE A 135 8.27 -4.42 12.04
C ILE A 135 9.33 -3.53 12.69
N GLN A 136 9.65 -2.38 12.08
CA GLN A 136 10.66 -1.47 12.61
C GLN A 136 10.30 -0.93 13.99
N PHE A 137 9.03 -0.59 14.20
CA PHE A 137 8.55 -0.10 15.49
C PHE A 137 8.72 -1.15 16.60
N ASN A 138 8.39 -2.41 16.32
CA ASN A 138 8.58 -3.50 17.28
C ASN A 138 10.07 -3.72 17.62
N GLU A 139 10.95 -3.71 16.62
CA GLU A 139 12.40 -3.81 16.85
C GLU A 139 12.94 -2.63 17.65
N LEU A 140 12.42 -1.43 17.42
CA LEU A 140 12.77 -0.25 18.21
C LEU A 140 12.36 -0.42 19.67
N LEU A 141 11.12 -0.84 19.95
CA LEU A 141 10.65 -1.08 21.31
C LEU A 141 11.50 -2.13 22.02
N LYS A 142 11.76 -3.26 21.35
CA LYS A 142 12.62 -4.32 21.86
C LYS A 142 14.03 -3.78 22.16
N SER A 143 14.61 -3.01 21.26
CA SER A 143 15.93 -2.43 21.48
C SER A 143 15.96 -1.45 22.66
N ILE A 144 14.91 -0.65 22.86
CA ILE A 144 14.81 0.26 24.00
C ILE A 144 14.66 -0.54 25.29
N GLU A 145 13.83 -1.59 25.28
CA GLU A 145 13.64 -2.48 26.41
C GLU A 145 14.96 -3.13 26.84
N GLU A 146 15.66 -3.77 25.91
CA GLU A 146 16.90 -4.49 26.19
C GLU A 146 18.06 -3.58 26.61
N ARG A 147 18.20 -2.39 25.99
CA ARG A 147 19.39 -1.54 26.18
C ARG A 147 19.25 -0.48 27.26
N GLU A 148 18.05 0.09 27.41
CA GLU A 148 17.84 1.25 28.28
C GLU A 148 16.99 0.91 29.50
N LEU A 149 15.97 0.06 29.34
CA LEU A 149 14.97 -0.18 30.39
C LEU A 149 15.26 -1.41 31.25
N PHE A 150 15.91 -2.43 30.70
CA PHE A 150 16.08 -3.72 31.37
C PHE A 150 16.72 -3.59 32.75
N ASP A 151 17.90 -2.96 32.82
CA ASP A 151 18.64 -2.80 34.08
C ASP A 151 17.86 -1.93 35.08
N ALA A 152 17.20 -0.88 34.60
CA ALA A 152 16.39 0.00 35.45
C ALA A 152 15.20 -0.74 36.07
N ILE A 153 14.46 -1.50 35.26
CA ILE A 153 13.31 -2.31 35.72
C ILE A 153 13.77 -3.40 36.68
N LEU A 154 14.91 -4.04 36.41
CA LEU A 154 15.48 -5.06 37.28
C LEU A 154 15.84 -4.47 38.64
N ASN A 155 16.54 -3.34 38.67
CA ASN A 155 16.93 -2.67 39.91
C ASN A 155 15.70 -2.22 40.72
N ILE A 156 14.68 -1.65 40.07
CA ILE A 156 13.42 -1.28 40.72
C ILE A 156 12.77 -2.53 41.33
N SER A 157 12.72 -3.64 40.59
CA SER A 157 12.11 -4.89 41.06
C SER A 157 12.83 -5.45 42.27
N ILE A 158 14.16 -5.44 42.28
CA ILE A 158 14.98 -5.87 43.42
C ILE A 158 14.73 -4.97 44.62
N SER A 159 14.82 -3.63 44.46
CA SER A 159 14.60 -2.69 45.56
C SER A 159 13.19 -2.77 46.13
N MET A 160 12.18 -2.99 45.29
CA MET A 160 10.80 -3.21 45.74
C MET A 160 10.67 -4.50 46.54
N ALA A 161 11.30 -5.58 46.11
CA ALA A 161 11.27 -6.87 46.82
C ALA A 161 11.98 -6.76 48.19
N GLU A 162 13.16 -6.15 48.25
CA GLU A 162 13.89 -5.92 49.50
C GLU A 162 13.08 -5.05 50.47
N LYS A 163 12.42 -4.01 49.94
CA LYS A 163 11.57 -3.13 50.75
C LYS A 163 10.35 -3.87 51.28
N ALA A 164 9.69 -4.69 50.46
CA ALA A 164 8.56 -5.50 50.86
C ALA A 164 8.93 -6.49 51.97
N GLU A 165 10.09 -7.15 51.87
CA GLU A 165 10.60 -8.03 52.92
C GLU A 165 10.89 -7.27 54.23
N SER A 166 11.53 -6.09 54.14
CA SER A 166 11.79 -5.24 55.29
C SER A 166 10.50 -4.81 55.98
N ASP A 167 9.51 -4.36 55.21
CA ASP A 167 8.22 -3.90 55.69
C ASP A 167 7.45 -5.06 56.36
N TYR A 168 7.42 -6.24 55.73
CA TYR A 168 6.86 -7.46 56.31
C TYR A 168 7.44 -7.76 57.69
N ASN A 169 8.76 -7.71 57.82
CA ASN A 169 9.42 -8.00 59.10
C ASN A 169 9.17 -6.92 60.15
N SER A 170 8.96 -5.66 59.74
CA SER A 170 8.73 -4.53 60.65
C SER A 170 7.28 -4.41 61.15
N PHE A 171 6.30 -4.84 60.35
CA PHE A 171 4.90 -4.67 60.69
C PHE A 171 4.40 -5.69 61.73
N SER A 172 3.67 -5.17 62.71
CA SER A 172 2.99 -5.98 63.74
C SER A 172 1.54 -6.30 63.38
N ASP A 173 0.92 -5.46 62.55
CA ASP A 173 -0.45 -5.64 62.06
C ASP A 173 -0.51 -6.73 60.98
N ALA A 174 -1.46 -7.66 61.14
CA ALA A 174 -1.58 -8.85 60.27
C ALA A 174 -1.98 -8.50 58.83
N LEU A 175 -2.79 -7.45 58.62
CA LEU A 175 -3.21 -7.03 57.28
C LEU A 175 -2.06 -6.33 56.55
N LEU A 176 -1.30 -5.50 57.24
CA LEU A 176 -0.12 -4.84 56.67
C LEU A 176 1.00 -5.84 56.35
N LYS A 177 1.17 -6.88 57.17
CA LYS A 177 2.07 -8.00 56.86
C LYS A 177 1.64 -8.75 55.61
N GLU A 178 0.38 -9.16 55.51
CA GLU A 178 -0.09 -9.88 54.32
C GLU A 178 0.02 -9.03 53.04
N ALA A 179 -0.18 -7.71 53.15
CA ALA A 179 0.02 -6.77 52.04
C ALA A 179 1.49 -6.71 51.59
N ALA A 180 2.45 -6.65 52.53
CA ALA A 180 3.88 -6.63 52.22
C ALA A 180 4.43 -7.98 51.74
N ARG A 181 3.69 -9.09 51.92
CA ARG A 181 4.08 -10.43 51.42
C ARG A 181 3.77 -10.64 49.93
N ARG A 182 2.83 -9.87 49.37
CA ARG A 182 2.34 -10.02 47.99
C ARG A 182 3.12 -9.13 47.04
#